data_AF-A0ABD7HJY9-F1
#
_entry.id   AF-A0ABD7HJY9-F1
#
_cell.length_a   1.000
_cell.length_b   1.000
_cell.length_c   1.000
_cell.angle_alpha   90.00
_cell.angle_beta   90.00
_cell.angle_gamma   90.00
#
_symmetry.space_group_name_H-M   'P 1'
#
loop_
_entity.id
_entity.type
_entity.pdbx_description
1 polymer ?
#
loop_
_entity_poly.entity_id
_entity_poly.type
_entity_poly.pdbx_seq_one_letter_code
_entity_poly.pdbx_strand_id
1 'polypeptide(L)'
;MTLAESRARAEQAYVMREIGMKSWSQIRDALGFKSHGAVQLAVKRYAERNPIPSAPSAAAGIVERKRYTLGIALTSLAEAHRKGDHRTVAQLLDAITRADAELAKLYGLGSENVNVNVSVTQSLSEIVAEAEQKMLAAIDAEVVDEPKGIGR
;
A
#
# COMPACT_ATOMS: atom_id res chain seq x y z
N MET A 1 5.44 -31.32 19.59
CA MET A 1 5.36 -29.96 19.04
C MET A 1 4.05 -29.33 19.47
N THR A 2 4.12 -28.22 20.18
CA THR A 2 2.94 -27.46 20.65
C THR A 2 2.29 -26.70 19.49
N LEU A 3 1.07 -26.16 19.71
CA LEU A 3 0.40 -25.31 18.73
C LEU A 3 1.22 -24.04 18.43
N ALA A 4 1.84 -23.45 19.46
CA ALA A 4 2.67 -22.26 19.34
C ALA A 4 3.92 -22.53 18.49
N GLU A 5 4.63 -23.61 18.76
CA GLU A 5 5.79 -24.04 17.97
C GLU A 5 5.42 -24.32 16.51
N SER A 6 4.26 -24.96 16.28
CA SER A 6 3.74 -25.22 14.94
C SER A 6 3.49 -23.92 14.16
N ARG A 7 2.93 -22.90 14.83
CA ARG A 7 2.66 -21.58 14.24
C ARG A 7 3.95 -20.81 13.94
N ALA A 8 4.88 -20.75 14.90
CA ALA A 8 6.18 -20.11 14.71
C ALA A 8 6.98 -20.76 13.58
N ARG A 9 6.89 -22.09 13.44
CA ARG A 9 7.53 -22.79 12.32
C ARG A 9 6.88 -22.48 10.97
N ALA A 10 5.55 -22.33 10.91
CA ALA A 10 4.86 -21.93 9.70
C ALA A 10 5.20 -20.48 9.28
N GLU A 11 5.35 -19.59 10.26
CA GLU A 11 5.83 -18.22 10.06
C GLU A 11 7.24 -18.18 9.48
N GLN A 12 8.19 -18.92 10.07
CA GLN A 12 9.55 -19.01 9.55
C GLN A 12 9.58 -19.59 8.12
N ALA A 13 8.76 -20.60 7.84
CA ALA A 13 8.63 -21.16 6.49
C ALA A 13 8.11 -20.12 5.49
N TYR A 14 7.13 -19.29 5.89
CA TYR A 14 6.59 -18.20 5.07
C TYR A 14 7.66 -17.14 4.79
N VAL A 15 8.38 -16.68 5.82
CA VAL A 15 9.47 -15.70 5.68
C VAL A 15 10.60 -16.22 4.78
N MET A 16 11.04 -17.47 4.98
CA MET A 16 12.07 -18.08 4.13
C MET A 16 11.65 -18.19 2.67
N ARG A 17 10.35 -18.38 2.41
CA ARG A 17 9.80 -18.45 1.06
C ARG A 17 9.74 -17.08 0.39
N GLU A 18 9.11 -16.11 1.06
CA GLU A 18 8.79 -14.81 0.47
C GLU A 18 10.00 -13.85 0.46
N ILE A 19 10.78 -13.82 1.54
CA ILE A 19 11.94 -12.92 1.66
C ILE A 19 13.23 -13.64 1.28
N GLY A 20 13.40 -14.87 1.78
CA GLY A 20 14.63 -15.64 1.59
C GLY A 20 14.76 -16.32 0.22
N MET A 21 13.71 -16.26 -0.62
CA MET A 21 13.60 -16.93 -1.93
C MET A 21 14.00 -18.41 -1.91
N LYS A 22 13.85 -19.10 -0.77
CA LYS A 22 14.26 -20.50 -0.61
C LYS A 22 13.31 -21.43 -1.37
N SER A 23 13.86 -22.54 -1.88
CA SER A 23 13.05 -23.61 -2.47
C SER A 23 12.29 -24.38 -1.39
N TRP A 24 11.19 -25.04 -1.77
CA TRP A 24 10.43 -25.87 -0.85
C TRP A 24 11.27 -26.99 -0.22
N SER A 25 12.31 -27.48 -0.91
CA SER A 25 13.25 -28.46 -0.37
C SER A 25 14.11 -27.89 0.73
N GLN A 26 14.72 -26.72 0.48
CA GLN A 26 15.56 -26.05 1.46
C GLN A 26 14.77 -25.71 2.73
N ILE A 27 13.54 -25.23 2.59
CA ILE A 27 12.68 -24.90 3.74
C ILE A 27 12.28 -26.17 4.50
N ARG A 28 11.93 -27.24 3.77
CA ARG A 28 11.59 -28.53 4.39
C ARG A 28 12.73 -29.05 5.25
N ASP A 29 13.93 -29.07 4.69
CA ASP A 29 15.12 -29.63 5.34
C ASP A 29 15.57 -28.75 6.51
N ALA A 30 15.52 -27.42 6.35
CA ALA A 30 15.89 -26.47 7.41
C ALA A 30 14.93 -26.50 8.62
N LEU A 31 13.62 -26.72 8.38
CA LEU A 31 12.59 -26.64 9.42
C LEU A 31 12.02 -28.01 9.84
N GLY A 32 12.57 -29.10 9.30
CA GLY A 32 12.16 -30.46 9.65
C GLY A 32 10.70 -30.79 9.28
N PHE A 33 10.24 -30.35 8.11
CA PHE A 33 8.92 -30.77 7.60
C PHE A 33 9.00 -32.17 6.98
N LYS A 34 7.91 -32.95 7.09
CA LYS A 34 7.85 -34.32 6.57
C LYS A 34 7.88 -34.40 5.03
N SER A 35 7.41 -33.37 4.34
CA SER A 35 7.30 -33.34 2.87
C SER A 35 7.19 -31.89 2.34
N HIS A 36 7.38 -31.69 1.03
CA HIS A 36 7.13 -30.38 0.40
C HIS A 36 5.69 -29.92 0.56
N GLY A 37 4.72 -30.83 0.39
CA GLY A 37 3.31 -30.51 0.57
C GLY A 37 2.99 -30.03 1.98
N ALA A 38 3.68 -30.57 3.00
CA ALA A 38 3.53 -30.10 4.38
C ALA A 38 4.03 -28.66 4.56
N VAL A 39 5.14 -28.27 3.89
CA VAL A 39 5.63 -26.89 3.89
C VAL A 39 4.62 -25.97 3.19
N GLN A 40 4.20 -26.33 1.97
CA GLN A 40 3.26 -25.53 1.17
C GLN A 40 1.95 -25.29 1.91
N LEU A 41 1.40 -26.32 2.56
CA LEU A 41 0.18 -26.19 3.35
C LEU A 41 0.38 -25.30 4.58
N ALA A 42 1.53 -25.41 5.26
CA ALA A 42 1.85 -24.56 6.41
C ALA A 42 1.96 -23.09 6.01
N VAL A 43 2.69 -22.80 4.93
CA VAL A 43 2.85 -21.45 4.35
C VAL A 43 1.52 -20.89 3.88
N LYS A 44 0.73 -21.66 3.13
CA LYS A 44 -0.62 -21.25 2.69
C LYS A 44 -1.52 -20.89 3.88
N ARG A 45 -1.61 -21.77 4.89
CA ARG A 45 -2.42 -21.52 6.09
C ARG A 45 -1.90 -20.33 6.91
N TYR A 46 -0.60 -20.07 6.90
CA TYR A 46 -0.04 -18.88 7.55
C TYR A 46 -0.45 -17.61 6.79
N ALA A 47 -0.33 -17.61 5.46
CA ALA A 47 -0.73 -16.49 4.61
C ALA A 47 -2.24 -16.19 4.71
N GLU A 48 -3.09 -17.22 4.71
CA GLU A 48 -4.54 -17.08 4.88
C GLU A 48 -4.93 -16.46 6.24
N ARG A 49 -4.16 -16.75 7.30
CA ARG A 49 -4.38 -16.17 8.64
C ARG A 49 -3.75 -14.78 8.81
N ASN A 50 -2.72 -14.48 8.03
CA ASN A 50 -1.99 -13.22 8.09
C ASN A 50 -1.98 -12.58 6.69
N PRO A 51 -3.16 -12.22 6.15
CA PRO A 51 -3.23 -11.60 4.84
C PRO A 51 -2.47 -10.26 4.89
N ILE A 52 -1.69 -9.98 3.85
CA ILE A 52 -1.12 -8.65 3.66
C ILE A 52 -2.29 -7.67 3.53
N PRO A 53 -2.34 -6.58 4.32
CA PRO A 53 -3.45 -5.64 4.25
C PRO A 53 -3.58 -5.06 2.84
N SER A 54 -4.81 -5.06 2.31
CA SER A 54 -5.16 -4.27 1.12
C SER A 54 -5.37 -2.82 1.54
N ALA A 55 -5.35 -1.88 0.58
CA ALA A 55 -5.62 -0.48 0.91
C ALA A 55 -6.98 -0.29 1.62
N PRO A 56 -8.08 -0.97 1.22
CA PRO A 56 -9.34 -0.94 1.96
C PRO A 56 -9.24 -1.54 3.38
N SER A 57 -8.55 -2.66 3.57
CA SER A 57 -8.45 -3.27 4.91
C SER A 57 -7.54 -2.48 5.84
N ALA A 58 -6.49 -1.84 5.30
CA ALA A 58 -5.66 -0.90 6.02
C ALA A 58 -6.46 0.34 6.45
N ALA A 59 -7.27 0.91 5.55
CA ALA A 59 -8.14 2.05 5.86
C ALA A 59 -9.16 1.71 6.97
N ALA A 60 -9.83 0.57 6.87
CA ALA A 60 -10.73 0.08 7.92
C ALA A 60 -10.00 -0.07 9.27
N GLY A 61 -8.79 -0.66 9.27
CA GLY A 61 -7.98 -0.78 10.48
C GLY A 61 -7.54 0.57 11.07
N ILE A 62 -7.27 1.58 10.24
CA ILE A 62 -6.96 2.95 10.70
C ILE A 62 -8.18 3.57 11.37
N VAL A 63 -9.37 3.45 10.77
CA VAL A 63 -10.62 3.96 11.32
C VAL A 63 -10.90 3.34 12.69
N GLU A 64 -10.79 2.01 12.81
CA GLU A 64 -11.05 1.32 14.07
C GLU A 64 -10.05 1.71 15.17
N ARG A 65 -8.75 1.83 14.85
CA ARG A 65 -7.77 2.33 15.83
C ARG A 65 -8.08 3.77 16.26
N LYS A 66 -8.48 4.64 15.34
CA LYS A 66 -8.86 6.03 15.67
C LYS A 66 -10.08 6.06 16.59
N ARG A 67 -11.12 5.27 16.32
CA ARG A 67 -12.31 5.15 17.17
C ARG A 67 -11.96 4.66 18.58
N TYR A 68 -11.12 3.64 18.68
CA TYR A 68 -10.67 3.10 19.96
C TYR A 68 -9.93 4.16 20.79
N THR A 69 -8.91 4.81 20.20
CA THR A 69 -8.13 5.84 20.89
C THR A 69 -8.98 7.06 21.26
N LEU A 70 -9.94 7.44 20.42
CA LEU A 70 -10.89 8.51 20.71
C LEU A 70 -11.77 8.17 21.92
N GLY A 71 -12.25 6.92 22.02
CA GLY A 71 -13.01 6.45 23.19
C GLY A 71 -12.22 6.55 24.50
N ILE A 72 -10.93 6.19 24.46
CA ILE A 72 -10.03 6.39 25.61
C ILE A 72 -9.89 7.87 25.94
N ALA A 73 -9.62 8.72 24.95
CA ALA A 73 -9.45 10.16 25.16
C ALA A 73 -10.68 10.83 25.76
N LEU A 74 -11.89 10.46 25.30
CA LEU A 74 -13.16 10.94 25.86
C LEU A 74 -13.35 10.50 27.31
N THR A 75 -12.96 9.26 27.63
CA THR A 75 -13.02 8.74 29.02
C THR A 75 -12.07 9.53 29.92
N SER A 76 -10.82 9.74 29.48
CA SER A 76 -9.83 10.54 30.21
C SER A 76 -10.25 12.01 30.34
N LEU A 77 -10.94 12.57 29.34
CA LEU A 77 -11.48 13.93 29.39
C LEU A 77 -12.53 14.05 30.50
N ALA A 78 -13.45 13.09 30.60
CA ALA A 78 -14.46 13.08 31.65
C ALA A 78 -13.84 12.94 33.05
N GLU A 79 -12.74 12.19 33.19
CA GLU A 79 -11.97 12.09 34.43
C GLU A 79 -11.25 13.39 34.79
N ALA A 80 -10.54 14.00 33.84
CA ALA A 80 -9.83 15.27 34.03
C ALA A 80 -10.81 16.40 34.41
N HIS A 81 -11.97 16.44 33.75
CA HIS A 81 -13.02 17.40 34.04
C HIS A 81 -13.55 17.24 35.48
N ARG A 82 -13.84 16.01 35.91
CA ARG A 82 -14.27 15.73 37.30
C ARG A 82 -13.24 16.14 38.35
N LYS A 83 -11.94 16.05 38.03
CA LYS A 83 -10.84 16.45 38.91
C LYS A 83 -10.55 17.96 38.89
N GLY A 84 -11.22 18.74 38.03
CA GLY A 84 -10.92 20.16 37.84
C GLY A 84 -9.57 20.42 37.17
N ASP A 85 -8.98 19.41 36.51
CA ASP A 85 -7.72 19.58 35.77
C ASP A 85 -7.99 20.24 34.42
N HIS A 86 -8.20 21.56 34.45
CA HIS A 86 -8.55 22.35 33.28
C HIS A 86 -7.45 22.34 32.20
N ARG A 87 -6.18 22.16 32.59
CA ARG A 87 -5.07 22.05 31.64
C ARG A 87 -5.19 20.77 30.82
N THR A 88 -5.36 19.63 31.49
CA THR A 88 -5.52 18.34 30.81
C THR A 88 -6.81 18.31 29.99
N VAL A 89 -7.90 18.93 30.49
CA VAL A 89 -9.14 19.10 29.73
C VAL A 89 -8.90 19.84 28.41
N ALA A 90 -8.22 20.99 28.43
CA ALA A 90 -7.93 21.76 27.22
C ALA A 90 -7.07 20.96 26.23
N GLN A 91 -6.06 20.24 26.72
CA GLN A 91 -5.19 19.39 25.88
C GLN A 91 -5.96 18.24 25.23
N LEU A 92 -6.84 17.56 25.99
CA LEU A 92 -7.64 16.46 25.47
C LEU A 92 -8.70 16.94 24.48
N LEU A 93 -9.34 18.08 24.73
CA LEU A 93 -10.30 18.69 23.78
C LEU A 93 -9.65 19.00 22.43
N ASP A 94 -8.48 19.65 22.43
CA ASP A 94 -7.73 19.94 21.19
C ASP A 94 -7.34 18.65 20.44
N ALA A 95 -6.87 17.63 21.16
CA ALA A 95 -6.54 16.33 20.57
C ALA A 95 -7.78 15.63 19.96
N ILE A 96 -8.92 15.68 20.65
CA ILE A 96 -10.20 15.11 20.18
C ILE A 96 -10.67 15.84 18.93
N THR A 97 -10.68 17.17 18.93
CA THR A 97 -11.11 17.96 17.76
C THR A 97 -10.24 17.68 16.53
N ARG A 98 -8.93 17.52 16.69
CA ARG A 98 -8.05 17.10 15.58
C ARG A 98 -8.35 15.68 15.11
N ALA A 99 -8.60 14.75 16.02
CA ALA A 99 -8.96 13.38 15.67
C ALA A 99 -10.29 13.32 14.88
N ASP A 100 -11.27 14.13 15.26
CA ASP A 100 -12.56 14.25 14.56
C ASP A 100 -12.38 14.82 13.16
N ALA A 101 -11.56 15.85 12.99
CA ALA A 101 -11.24 16.41 11.67
C ALA A 101 -10.57 15.38 10.75
N GLU A 102 -9.65 14.58 11.28
CA GLU A 102 -9.01 13.49 10.53
C GLU A 102 -9.99 12.37 10.18
N LEU A 103 -10.91 12.01 11.08
CA LEU A 103 -11.97 11.05 10.79
C LEU A 103 -12.92 11.58 9.71
N ALA A 104 -13.32 12.84 9.77
CA ALA A 104 -14.17 13.47 8.76
C ALA A 104 -13.55 13.34 7.35
N LYS A 105 -12.25 13.62 7.22
CA LYS A 105 -11.50 13.45 5.96
C LYS A 105 -11.52 12.00 5.46
N LEU A 106 -11.34 11.02 6.35
CA LEU A 106 -11.39 9.59 5.97
C LEU A 106 -12.76 9.16 5.44
N TYR A 107 -13.83 9.82 5.87
CA TYR A 107 -15.19 9.61 5.35
C TYR A 107 -15.53 10.50 4.15
N GLY A 108 -14.59 11.29 3.64
CA GLY A 108 -14.84 12.24 2.54
C GLY A 108 -15.74 13.41 2.94
N LEU A 109 -15.91 13.67 4.23
CA LEU A 109 -16.69 14.80 4.73
C LEU A 109 -15.84 16.08 4.63
N GLY A 110 -16.35 17.08 3.93
CA GLY A 110 -15.71 18.41 3.80
C GLY A 110 -14.67 18.52 2.68
N SER A 111 -14.46 17.49 1.87
CA SER A 111 -13.71 17.59 0.62
C SER A 111 -14.66 17.84 -0.55
N GLU A 112 -14.38 18.85 -1.40
CA GLU A 112 -14.92 18.86 -2.76
C GLU A 112 -14.43 17.58 -3.45
N ASN A 113 -15.36 16.69 -3.78
CA ASN A 113 -15.03 15.46 -4.51
C ASN A 113 -14.52 15.86 -5.90
N VAL A 114 -13.20 15.97 -6.08
CA VAL A 114 -12.59 16.13 -7.40
C VAL A 114 -12.75 14.79 -8.13
N ASN A 115 -13.83 14.68 -8.89
CA ASN A 115 -14.11 13.52 -9.71
C ASN A 115 -13.21 13.60 -10.96
N VAL A 116 -12.02 13.00 -10.89
CA VAL A 116 -11.11 12.94 -12.04
C VAL A 116 -11.59 11.84 -12.98
N ASN A 117 -12.46 12.22 -13.92
CA ASN A 117 -12.84 11.32 -15.01
C ASN A 117 -11.73 11.33 -16.06
N VAL A 118 -10.87 10.31 -16.02
CA VAL A 118 -9.80 10.13 -17.02
C VAL A 118 -10.39 9.45 -18.25
N SER A 119 -10.78 10.23 -19.25
CA SER A 119 -11.08 9.71 -20.58
C SER A 119 -9.79 9.57 -21.39
N VAL A 120 -9.30 8.35 -21.57
CA VAL A 120 -8.21 8.07 -22.51
C VAL A 120 -8.82 7.98 -23.91
N THR A 121 -8.77 9.08 -24.66
CA THR A 121 -9.33 9.16 -26.02
C THR A 121 -8.39 8.67 -27.10
N GLN A 122 -7.08 8.60 -26.83
CA GLN A 122 -6.09 8.11 -27.78
C GLN A 122 -5.81 6.62 -27.56
N SER A 123 -5.94 5.85 -28.62
CA SER A 123 -5.51 4.46 -28.68
C SER A 123 -3.99 4.36 -28.76
N LEU A 124 -3.42 3.26 -28.26
CA LEU A 124 -1.98 3.02 -28.31
C LEU A 124 -1.43 3.10 -29.75
N SER A 125 -2.23 2.68 -30.73
CA SER A 125 -1.95 2.75 -32.16
C SER A 125 -1.84 4.18 -32.69
N GLU A 126 -2.66 5.11 -32.21
CA GLU A 126 -2.59 6.51 -32.62
C GLU A 126 -1.33 7.19 -32.10
N ILE A 127 -0.91 6.85 -30.87
CA ILE A 127 0.33 7.35 -30.27
C ILE A 127 1.56 6.88 -31.07
N VAL A 128 1.56 5.61 -31.50
CA VAL A 128 2.66 5.05 -32.32
C VAL A 128 2.70 5.68 -33.70
N ALA A 129 1.55 5.82 -34.37
CA ALA A 129 1.49 6.45 -35.69
C ALA A 129 1.96 7.92 -35.67
N GLU A 130 1.57 8.68 -34.64
CA GLU A 130 2.03 10.06 -34.48
C GLU A 130 3.54 10.13 -34.19
N ALA A 131 4.08 9.19 -33.41
CA ALA A 131 5.51 9.12 -33.13
C ALA A 131 6.34 8.78 -34.38
N GLU A 132 5.88 7.82 -35.20
CA GLU A 132 6.53 7.48 -36.47
C GLU A 132 6.54 8.67 -37.43
N GLN A 133 5.42 9.39 -37.53
CA GLN A 133 5.31 10.56 -38.42
C GLN A 133 6.24 11.70 -37.99
N LYS A 134 6.41 11.92 -36.68
CA LYS A 134 7.36 12.90 -36.13
C LYS A 134 8.82 12.49 -36.35
N MET A 135 9.13 11.19 -36.26
CA MET A 135 10.48 10.69 -36.54
C MET A 135 10.84 10.82 -38.02
N LEU A 136 9.93 10.46 -38.93
CA LEU A 136 10.13 10.63 -40.36
C LEU A 136 10.32 12.09 -40.75
N ALA A 137 9.50 13.00 -40.21
CA ALA A 137 9.65 14.43 -40.45
C ALA A 137 10.98 15.00 -39.92
N ALA A 138 11.51 14.47 -38.82
CA ALA A 138 12.81 14.86 -38.29
C ALA A 138 13.97 14.38 -39.17
N ILE A 139 13.88 13.15 -39.70
CA ILE A 139 14.87 12.59 -40.63
C ILE A 139 14.86 13.35 -41.96
N ASP A 140 13.68 13.64 -42.52
CA ASP A 140 13.56 14.41 -43.77
C ASP A 140 14.09 15.85 -43.62
N ALA A 141 13.96 16.44 -42.43
CA ALA A 141 14.54 17.75 -42.12
C ALA A 141 16.08 17.72 -41.96
N GLU A 142 16.66 16.57 -41.61
CA GLU A 142 18.11 16.37 -41.46
C GLU A 142 18.81 16.12 -42.81
N VAL A 143 18.11 15.60 -43.82
CA VAL A 143 18.69 15.20 -45.13
C VAL A 143 18.83 16.36 -46.13
N VAL A 144 18.38 17.57 -45.81
CA VAL A 144 18.54 18.74 -46.70
C VAL A 144 19.80 19.54 -46.32
N ASP A 145 20.97 19.11 -46.80
CA ASP A 145 22.08 19.96 -47.26
C ASP A 145 23.33 19.11 -47.64
N GLU A 146 23.32 18.53 -48.84
CA GLU A 146 24.59 18.22 -49.53
C GLU A 146 24.91 19.37 -50.50
N PRO A 147 26.02 20.12 -50.31
CA PRO A 147 26.38 21.19 -51.23
C PRO A 147 26.75 20.61 -52.58
N LYS A 148 25.96 20.97 -53.60
CA LYS A 148 26.20 20.63 -55.02
C LYS A 148 27.62 21.07 -55.40
N GLY A 149 28.41 20.10 -55.86
CA GLY A 149 29.79 20.27 -56.30
C GLY A 149 29.95 21.45 -57.26
N ILE A 150 30.95 22.28 -56.99
CA ILE A 150 31.35 23.41 -57.81
C ILE A 150 32.09 22.84 -59.03
N GLY A 151 31.39 22.78 -60.17
CA GLY A 151 31.99 22.50 -61.47
C GLY A 151 32.38 23.78 -62.18
N ARG A 152 33.69 24.09 -62.21
CA ARG A 152 34.51 24.58 -63.34
C ARG A 152 35.78 25.25 -62.84
#